data_AF-A0A419W3J9-F1
#
_entry.id   AF-A0A419W3J9-F1
#
_cell.length_a   1.000
_cell.length_b   1.000
_cell.length_c   1.000
_cell.angle_alpha   90.00
_cell.angle_beta   90.00
_cell.angle_gamma   90.00
#
_symmetry.space_group_name_H-M   'P 1'
#
loop_
_entity.id
_entity.type
_entity.pdbx_description
1 polymer ?
#
loop_
_entity_poly.entity_id
_entity_poly.type
_entity_poly.pdbx_seq_one_letter_code
_entity_poly.pdbx_strand_id
1 'polypeptide(L)'
;METKQQHLAFVRERGPFKLDCSAVIFGTDELELLHQWGHWFQGLQDGTLEPFTELQRNFIAVCRGEQKAISVEEKAWFKYINRKRIEAKSGDSLRQHYEYREQGFYTRDMKKQLNRMMYAEMKKNHKL
;
A
#
# COMPACT_ATOMS: atom_id res chain seq x y z
N MET A 1 -3.84 34.34 -11.95
CA MET A 1 -2.70 33.70 -12.65
C MET A 1 -1.48 33.53 -11.75
N GLU A 2 -1.43 34.19 -10.60
CA GLU A 2 -0.30 34.18 -9.65
C GLU A 2 -0.11 32.84 -8.95
N THR A 3 -1.19 32.18 -8.54
CA THR A 3 -1.16 30.90 -7.81
C THR A 3 -0.55 29.75 -8.62
N LYS A 4 -0.83 29.65 -9.93
CA LYS A 4 -0.25 28.59 -10.77
C LYS A 4 1.27 28.73 -10.90
N GLN A 5 1.78 29.95 -11.07
CA GLN A 5 3.23 30.19 -11.16
C GLN A 5 3.92 29.91 -9.82
N GLN A 6 3.30 30.29 -8.70
CA GLN A 6 3.78 29.95 -7.36
C GLN A 6 3.89 28.44 -7.15
N HIS A 7 2.87 27.68 -7.57
CA HIS A 7 2.90 26.21 -7.46
C HIS A 7 4.04 25.61 -8.31
N LEU A 8 4.25 26.10 -9.53
CA LEU A 8 5.34 25.63 -10.39
C LEU A 8 6.73 25.99 -9.85
N ALA A 9 6.89 27.19 -9.30
CA ALA A 9 8.12 27.61 -8.65
C ALA A 9 8.43 26.72 -7.44
N PHE A 10 7.41 26.42 -6.62
CA PHE A 10 7.53 25.56 -5.45
C PHE A 10 8.07 24.16 -5.79
N VAL A 11 7.60 23.56 -6.88
CA VAL A 11 8.11 22.25 -7.35
C VAL A 11 9.56 22.36 -7.82
N ARG A 12 9.87 23.41 -8.59
CA ARG A 12 11.21 23.58 -9.18
C ARG A 12 12.30 23.81 -8.13
N GLU A 13 11.99 24.53 -7.05
CA GLU A 13 12.96 24.87 -6.01
C GLU A 13 13.31 23.71 -5.09
N ARG A 14 12.37 22.79 -4.82
CA ARG A 14 12.59 21.70 -3.86
C ARG A 14 13.27 20.47 -4.46
N GLY A 15 13.26 20.31 -5.78
CA GLY A 15 13.84 19.15 -6.45
C GLY A 15 13.02 17.86 -6.23
N PRO A 16 13.63 16.67 -6.41
CA PRO A 16 12.90 15.41 -6.33
C PRO A 16 12.52 15.07 -4.89
N PHE A 17 11.26 14.71 -4.70
CA PHE A 17 10.73 14.27 -3.42
C PHE A 17 11.38 12.96 -2.99
N LYS A 18 11.77 12.86 -1.71
CA LYS A 18 12.33 11.66 -1.12
C LYS A 18 11.27 10.94 -0.32
N LEU A 19 10.97 9.69 -0.71
CA LEU A 19 10.08 8.81 0.03
C LEU A 19 10.77 8.37 1.33
N ASP A 20 10.10 8.60 2.45
CA ASP A 20 10.52 8.19 3.79
C ASP A 20 9.85 6.89 4.26
N CYS A 21 9.16 6.19 3.36
CA CYS A 21 8.49 4.92 3.62
C CYS A 21 8.95 3.81 2.66
N SER A 22 8.60 2.55 2.95
CA SER A 22 8.92 1.43 2.07
C SER A 22 8.29 1.58 0.67
N ALA A 23 9.14 1.52 -0.36
CA ALA A 23 8.76 1.66 -1.77
C ALA A 23 8.12 0.39 -2.39
N VAL A 24 8.11 -0.74 -1.66
CA VAL A 24 7.74 -2.07 -2.19
C VAL A 24 6.29 -2.15 -2.70
N ILE A 25 5.40 -1.30 -2.21
CA ILE A 25 3.97 -1.31 -2.54
C ILE A 25 3.59 -0.42 -3.73
N PHE A 26 4.56 0.31 -4.29
CA PHE A 26 4.33 1.27 -5.37
C PHE A 26 4.74 0.69 -6.71
N GLY A 27 3.95 0.97 -7.74
CA GLY A 27 4.36 0.75 -9.13
C GLY A 27 5.42 1.76 -9.57
N THR A 28 6.07 1.51 -10.70
CA THR A 28 7.05 2.43 -11.32
C THR A 28 6.46 3.81 -11.53
N ASP A 29 5.26 3.87 -12.11
CA ASP A 29 4.59 5.12 -12.47
C ASP A 29 4.21 5.93 -11.22
N GLU A 30 3.81 5.24 -10.14
CA GLU A 30 3.50 5.87 -8.86
C GLU A 30 4.77 6.45 -8.22
N LEU A 31 5.90 5.75 -8.31
CA LEU A 31 7.19 6.23 -7.78
C LEU A 31 7.67 7.46 -8.54
N GLU A 32 7.65 7.45 -9.87
CA GLU A 32 8.03 8.60 -10.70
C GLU A 32 7.16 9.82 -10.37
N LEU A 33 5.85 9.61 -10.25
CA LEU A 33 4.89 10.64 -9.90
C LEU A 33 5.15 11.21 -8.50
N LEU A 34 5.42 10.35 -7.51
CA LEU A 34 5.74 10.78 -6.15
C LEU A 34 7.08 11.53 -6.11
N HIS A 35 8.10 11.08 -6.83
CA HIS A 35 9.38 11.77 -6.91
C HIS A 35 9.26 13.15 -7.56
N GLN A 36 8.43 13.30 -8.59
CA GLN A 36 8.25 14.55 -9.31
C GLN A 36 7.34 15.55 -8.57
N TRP A 37 6.24 15.07 -7.98
CA TRP A 37 5.17 15.92 -7.45
C TRP A 37 4.93 15.78 -5.94
N GLY A 38 5.68 14.93 -5.24
CA GLY A 38 5.46 14.65 -3.81
C GLY A 38 5.53 15.89 -2.91
N HIS A 39 6.48 16.80 -3.17
CA HIS A 39 6.54 18.07 -2.44
C HIS A 39 5.28 18.92 -2.65
N TRP A 40 4.74 18.92 -3.87
CA TRP A 40 3.55 19.68 -4.21
C TRP A 40 2.31 19.12 -3.52
N PHE A 41 2.14 17.80 -3.54
CA PHE A 41 1.07 17.12 -2.81
C PHE A 41 1.13 17.39 -1.31
N GLN A 42 2.33 17.33 -0.73
CA GLN A 42 2.54 17.68 0.67
C GLN A 42 2.14 19.14 0.94
N GLY A 43 2.56 20.08 0.08
CA GLY A 43 2.21 21.49 0.24
C GLY A 43 0.71 21.75 0.19
N LEU A 44 -0.03 21.05 -0.68
CA LEU A 44 -1.50 21.11 -0.73
C LEU A 44 -2.15 20.52 0.53
N GLN A 45 -1.64 19.40 1.02
CA GLN A 45 -2.16 18.75 2.22
C GLN A 45 -1.93 19.57 3.49
N ASP A 46 -0.72 20.12 3.65
CA ASP A 46 -0.31 20.89 4.83
C ASP A 46 -0.86 22.32 4.79
N GLY A 47 -1.47 22.74 3.68
CA GLY A 47 -2.00 24.10 3.49
C GLY A 47 -0.93 25.15 3.19
N THR A 48 0.31 24.73 2.89
CA THR A 48 1.37 25.63 2.40
C THR A 48 1.03 26.19 1.01
N LEU A 49 0.30 25.42 0.21
CA LEU A 49 -0.20 25.81 -1.11
C LEU A 49 -1.72 25.85 -1.10
N GLU A 50 -2.30 26.96 -1.54
CA GLU A 50 -3.75 27.11 -1.63
C GLU A 50 -4.31 26.39 -2.86
N PRO A 51 -5.37 25.57 -2.71
CA PRO A 51 -5.99 24.90 -3.84
C PRO A 51 -6.78 25.91 -4.69
N PHE A 52 -6.34 26.14 -5.92
CA PHE A 52 -7.01 27.05 -6.86
C PHE A 52 -7.92 26.31 -7.85
N THR A 53 -7.82 24.98 -7.98
CA THR A 53 -8.73 24.17 -8.82
C THR A 53 -9.63 23.27 -7.99
N GLU A 54 -10.76 22.86 -8.57
CA GLU A 54 -11.67 21.90 -7.93
C GLU A 54 -11.00 20.54 -7.73
N LEU A 55 -10.19 20.08 -8.69
CA LEU A 55 -9.39 18.86 -8.55
C LEU A 55 -8.44 18.91 -7.35
N GLN A 56 -7.81 20.06 -7.08
CA GLN A 56 -6.95 20.22 -5.90
C GLN A 56 -7.75 20.22 -4.60
N ARG A 57 -8.97 20.79 -4.60
CA ARG A 57 -9.87 20.73 -3.45
C ARG A 57 -10.33 19.29 -3.17
N ASN A 58 -10.68 18.54 -4.22
CA ASN A 58 -11.04 17.13 -4.12
C ASN A 58 -9.86 16.29 -3.62
N PHE A 59 -8.64 16.55 -4.12
CA PHE A 59 -7.42 15.91 -3.63
C PHE A 59 -7.23 16.09 -2.12
N ILE A 60 -7.47 17.30 -1.59
CA ILE A 60 -7.41 17.57 -0.15
C ILE A 60 -8.50 16.79 0.60
N ALA A 61 -9.73 16.72 0.08
CA ALA A 61 -10.81 15.93 0.67
C ALA A 61 -10.46 14.42 0.70
N VAL A 62 -9.82 13.91 -0.35
CA VAL A 62 -9.29 12.53 -0.39
C VAL A 62 -8.21 12.33 0.66
N CYS A 63 -7.28 13.27 0.84
CA CYS A 63 -6.25 13.19 1.88
C CYS A 63 -6.83 13.13 3.30
N ARG A 64 -7.99 13.78 3.52
CA ARG A 64 -8.73 13.75 4.79
C ARG A 64 -9.60 12.50 4.97
N GLY A 65 -9.76 11.70 3.92
CA GLY A 65 -10.63 10.51 3.91
C GLY A 65 -12.12 10.83 3.73
N GLU A 66 -12.45 12.05 3.31
CA GLU A 66 -13.83 12.49 3.04
C GLU A 66 -14.32 11.98 1.67
N GLN A 67 -13.39 11.72 0.74
CA GLN A 67 -13.66 11.20 -0.60
C GLN A 67 -12.77 10.01 -0.95
N LYS A 68 -13.21 9.19 -1.90
CA LYS A 68 -12.40 8.08 -2.44
C LYS A 68 -11.43 8.60 -3.51
N ALA A 69 -10.20 8.12 -3.49
CA ALA A 69 -9.20 8.40 -4.52
C ALA A 69 -9.62 7.78 -5.87
N ILE A 70 -9.76 8.61 -6.90
CA ILE A 70 -10.15 8.19 -8.25
C ILE A 70 -8.92 8.28 -9.18
N SER A 71 -8.20 9.39 -9.12
CA SER A 71 -7.06 9.67 -9.99
C SER A 71 -5.81 8.89 -9.57
N VAL A 72 -4.81 8.81 -10.46
CA VAL A 72 -3.54 8.12 -10.17
C VAL A 72 -2.75 8.90 -9.12
N GLU A 73 -2.76 10.24 -9.21
CA GLU A 73 -2.15 11.17 -8.25
C GLU A 73 -2.73 10.97 -6.85
N GLU A 74 -4.07 10.97 -6.75
CA GLU A 74 -4.79 10.77 -5.49
C GLU A 74 -4.47 9.41 -4.87
N LYS A 75 -4.47 8.35 -5.69
CA LYS A 75 -4.18 6.99 -5.23
C LYS A 75 -2.74 6.84 -4.75
N ALA A 76 -1.77 7.37 -5.50
CA ALA A 76 -0.36 7.29 -5.16
C ALA A 76 -0.08 8.02 -3.84
N TRP A 77 -0.60 9.25 -3.69
CA TRP A 77 -0.42 10.03 -2.47
C TRP A 77 -1.17 9.44 -1.27
N PHE A 78 -2.41 8.99 -1.46
CA PHE A 78 -3.18 8.31 -0.42
C PHE A 78 -2.47 7.03 0.05
N LYS A 79 -1.91 6.25 -0.86
CA LYS A 79 -1.10 5.06 -0.54
C LYS A 79 0.14 5.45 0.28
N TYR A 80 0.83 6.51 -0.10
CA TYR A 80 1.97 7.05 0.63
C TYR A 80 1.65 7.47 2.08
N ILE A 81 0.63 8.31 2.29
CA ILE A 81 0.22 8.74 3.64
C ILE A 81 -0.14 7.53 4.50
N ASN A 82 -0.94 6.62 3.97
CA ASN A 82 -1.38 5.45 4.73
C ASN A 82 -0.22 4.53 5.07
N ARG A 83 0.73 4.34 4.14
CA ARG A 83 1.93 3.55 4.40
C ARG A 83 2.76 4.15 5.51
N LYS A 84 3.01 5.46 5.47
CA LYS A 84 3.70 6.19 6.53
C LYS A 84 2.99 6.08 7.88
N ARG A 85 1.65 6.16 7.89
CA ARG A 85 0.83 5.97 9.10
C ARG A 85 0.92 4.56 9.67
N ILE A 86 0.95 3.54 8.80
CA ILE A 86 1.08 2.14 9.21
C ILE A 86 2.49 1.90 9.79
N GLU A 87 3.54 2.36 9.12
CA GLU A 87 4.92 2.22 9.60
C GLU A 87 5.13 2.95 10.95
N ALA A 88 4.52 4.14 11.12
CA ALA A 88 4.56 4.86 12.39
C ALA A 88 3.84 4.12 13.53
N LYS A 89 2.74 3.39 13.24
CA LYS A 89 1.97 2.64 14.25
C LYS A 89 2.57 1.27 14.56
N SER A 90 3.05 0.57 13.54
CA SER A 90 3.43 -0.84 13.61
C SER A 90 4.95 -1.06 13.67
N GLY A 91 5.77 -0.02 13.45
CA GLY A 91 7.22 -0.16 13.35
C GLY A 91 7.64 -1.04 12.16
N ASP A 92 8.79 -1.73 12.27
CA ASP A 92 9.34 -2.63 11.22
C ASP A 92 8.66 -4.02 11.17
N SER A 93 7.51 -4.21 11.83
CA SER A 93 6.80 -5.50 11.86
C SER A 93 6.20 -5.94 10.52
N LEU A 94 6.36 -5.12 9.47
CA LEU A 94 5.95 -5.42 8.10
C LEU A 94 6.90 -6.40 7.39
N ARG A 95 8.06 -6.69 7.98
CA ARG A 95 8.90 -7.84 7.60
C ARG A 95 8.44 -9.09 8.35
N GLN A 96 7.22 -9.56 8.07
CA GLN A 96 6.85 -10.91 8.50
C GLN A 96 7.67 -11.91 7.68
N HIS A 97 8.80 -12.34 8.24
CA HIS A 97 9.43 -13.57 7.78
C HIS A 97 8.46 -14.71 8.07
N TYR A 98 7.83 -15.23 7.02
CA TYR A 98 7.04 -16.45 7.12
C TYR A 98 8.02 -17.60 7.35
N GLU A 99 8.31 -17.88 8.62
CA GLU A 99 8.98 -19.12 8.97
C GLU A 99 8.01 -20.26 8.68
N TYR A 100 8.37 -21.12 7.73
CA TYR A 100 7.64 -22.35 7.48
C TYR A 100 7.75 -23.22 8.74
N ARG A 101 6.76 -23.14 9.63
CA ARG A 101 6.59 -24.15 10.67
C ARG A 101 6.19 -25.44 9.97
N GLU A 102 7.09 -26.43 9.98
CA GLU A 102 6.81 -27.81 9.56
C GLU A 102 5.62 -28.44 10.30
N GLN A 103 5.12 -27.81 11.36
CA GLN A 103 3.86 -28.15 12.03
C GLN A 103 2.63 -27.71 11.20
N GLY A 104 2.65 -27.99 9.90
CA GLY A 104 1.45 -27.92 9.08
C GLY A 104 0.43 -28.98 9.53
N PHE A 105 -0.84 -28.66 9.33
CA PHE A 105 -2.06 -29.45 9.60
C PHE A 105 -1.97 -30.96 9.25
N TYR A 106 -1.04 -31.37 8.39
CA TYR A 106 -0.64 -32.77 8.19
C TYR A 106 0.87 -32.90 7.97
N THR A 107 1.54 -33.70 8.81
CA THR A 107 2.89 -34.19 8.48
C THR A 107 2.82 -35.26 7.38
N ARG A 108 3.95 -35.55 6.73
CA ARG A 108 4.04 -36.64 5.72
C ARG A 108 3.55 -37.97 6.29
N ASP A 109 3.82 -38.23 7.57
CA ASP A 109 3.39 -39.45 8.24
C ASP A 109 1.89 -39.43 8.60
N MET A 110 1.34 -38.27 8.98
CA MET A 110 -0.11 -38.11 9.13
C MET A 110 -0.85 -38.34 7.81
N LYS A 111 -0.31 -37.87 6.67
CA LYS A 111 -0.87 -38.15 5.33
C LYS A 111 -0.86 -39.65 5.01
N LYS A 112 0.23 -40.36 5.33
CA LYS A 112 0.30 -41.83 5.15
C LYS A 112 -0.73 -42.53 6.02
N GLN A 113 -0.90 -42.10 7.26
CA GLN A 113 -1.87 -42.69 8.20
C GLN A 113 -3.31 -42.48 7.73
N LEU A 114 -3.65 -41.28 7.25
CA LEU A 114 -4.96 -40.98 6.67
C LEU A 114 -5.25 -41.87 5.46
N ASN A 115 -4.31 -42.04 4.53
CA ASN A 115 -4.47 -42.90 3.37
C ASN A 115 -4.71 -44.37 3.76
N ARG A 116 -4.02 -44.87 4.80
CA ARG A 116 -4.25 -46.22 5.33
C ARG A 116 -5.65 -46.36 5.93
N MET A 117 -6.10 -45.38 6.72
CA MET A 117 -7.44 -45.37 7.31
C MET A 117 -8.51 -45.36 6.22
N MET A 118 -8.40 -44.47 5.24
CA MET A 118 -9.34 -44.39 4.12
C MET A 118 -9.41 -45.70 3.33
N TYR A 119 -8.25 -46.31 3.03
CA TYR A 119 -8.20 -47.60 2.32
C TYR A 119 -8.83 -48.74 3.14
N ALA A 120 -8.57 -48.79 4.44
CA ALA A 120 -9.16 -49.78 5.33
C ALA A 120 -10.70 -49.63 5.40
N GLU A 121 -11.20 -48.41 5.45
CA GLU A 121 -12.64 -48.12 5.50
C GLU A 121 -13.32 -48.44 4.17
N MET A 122 -12.72 -48.07 3.04
CA MET A 122 -13.21 -48.47 1.71
C MET A 122 -13.25 -50.00 1.57
N LYS A 123 -12.24 -50.73 2.06
CA LYS A 123 -12.19 -52.20 2.01
C LYS A 123 -13.26 -52.87 2.89
N LYS A 124 -13.64 -52.27 4.01
CA LYS A 124 -14.77 -52.75 4.83
C LYS A 124 -16.10 -52.54 4.09
N ASN A 125 -16.29 -51.38 3.45
CA ASN A 125 -17.53 -51.05 2.75
C ASN A 125 -17.72 -51.83 1.43
N HIS A 126 -16.64 -52.32 0.81
CA HIS A 126 -16.69 -53.17 -0.39
C HIS A 126 -16.74 -54.68 -0.07
N LYS A 127 -16.95 -55.07 1.20
CA LYS A 127 -17.12 -56.46 1.63
C LYS A 127 -18.58 -56.88 1.87
N LEU A 128 -19.53 -56.12 1.32
CA LEU A 128 -20.95 -56.50 1.21
C LEU A 128 -21.24 -56.98 -0.22
#